data_AF-A0A3C2B7P5-F1
#
_entry.id   AF-A0A3C2B7P5-F1
#
_cell.length_a   1.000
_cell.length_b   1.000
_cell.length_c   1.000
_cell.angle_alpha   90.00
_cell.angle_beta   90.00
_cell.angle_gamma   90.00
#
_symmetry.space_group_name_H-M   'P 1'
#
loop_
_entity.id
_entity.type
_entity.pdbx_description
1 polymer ?
#
loop_
_entity_poly.entity_id
_entity_poly.type
_entity_poly.pdbx_seq_one_letter_code
_entity_poly.pdbx_strand_id
1 'polypeptide(L)'
;MSALVADVGVFVDQVSGLLGALSGDGAEAHRQEALIEASNLVGAIIDSDGRQADVELDGFIDAIGTQLQPPLIVTAERLRAGGMLDGRRSWLGAPSVLFDLLVRADSRDGQRRCHRYYADALRLAHLT
;
A
#
# COMPACT_ATOMS: atom_id res chain seq x y z
N MET A 1 -15.56 10.69 3.60
CA MET A 1 -14.15 10.28 3.72
C MET A 1 -14.16 8.76 3.75
N SER A 2 -13.61 8.12 2.71
CA SER A 2 -13.63 6.65 2.59
C SER A 2 -12.84 6.00 3.73
N ALA A 3 -13.30 4.86 4.25
CA ALA A 3 -12.58 4.08 5.26
C ALA A 3 -11.16 3.69 4.80
N LEU A 4 -10.99 3.50 3.48
CA LEU A 4 -9.71 3.21 2.86
C LEU A 4 -8.67 4.32 3.07
N VAL A 5 -9.08 5.59 3.09
CA VAL A 5 -8.17 6.73 3.31
C VAL A 5 -7.51 6.66 4.68
N ALA A 6 -8.32 6.38 5.71
CA ALA A 6 -7.84 6.29 7.08
C ALA A 6 -6.86 5.12 7.24
N ASP A 7 -7.22 3.94 6.73
CA ASP A 7 -6.40 2.74 6.90
C ASP A 7 -5.14 2.75 6.04
N VAL A 8 -5.16 3.36 4.84
CA VAL A 8 -3.94 3.63 4.08
C VAL A 8 -3.01 4.55 4.86
N GLY A 9 -3.54 5.60 5.50
CA GLY A 9 -2.75 6.47 6.37
C GLY A 9 -2.08 5.71 7.52
N VAL A 10 -2.86 4.88 8.23
CA VAL A 10 -2.35 4.04 9.32
C VAL A 10 -1.27 3.08 8.84
N PHE A 11 -1.48 2.41 7.70
CA PHE A 11 -0.49 1.52 7.11
C PHE A 11 0.80 2.26 6.76
N VAL A 12 0.70 3.42 6.09
CA VAL A 12 1.87 4.23 5.71
C VAL A 12 2.65 4.67 6.94
N ASP A 13 1.98 5.14 7.99
CA ASP A 13 2.62 5.59 9.23
C ASP A 13 3.30 4.43 9.96
N GLN A 14 2.66 3.25 10.01
CA GLN A 14 3.27 2.07 10.62
C GLN A 14 4.48 1.57 9.84
N VAL A 15 4.35 1.39 8.52
CA VAL A 15 5.44 0.86 7.69
C VAL A 15 6.64 1.81 7.67
N SER A 16 6.39 3.11 7.52
CA SER A 16 7.46 4.12 7.59
C SER A 16 8.15 4.14 8.97
N GLY A 17 7.40 3.98 10.06
CA GLY A 17 7.96 3.84 11.40
C GLY A 17 8.81 2.57 11.58
N LEU A 18 8.39 1.44 11.01
CA LEU A 18 9.16 0.20 11.03
C LEU A 18 10.48 0.35 10.25
N LEU A 19 10.44 1.00 9.09
CA LEU A 19 11.62 1.26 8.26
C LEU A 19 12.58 2.24 8.92
N GLY A 20 12.08 3.34 9.49
CA GLY A 20 12.91 4.29 10.22
C GLY A 20 13.62 3.65 11.41
N ALA A 21 12.91 2.83 12.19
CA ALA A 21 13.53 2.08 13.28
C ALA A 21 14.62 1.10 12.82
N LEU A 22 14.54 0.59 11.58
CA LEU A 22 15.52 -0.33 11.01
C LEU A 22 16.73 0.37 10.41
N SER A 23 16.54 1.49 9.71
CA SER A 23 17.64 2.22 9.08
C SER A 23 18.35 3.16 10.03
N GLY A 24 17.71 3.53 11.14
CA GLY A 24 18.17 4.59 12.04
C GLY A 24 17.75 6.00 11.59
N ASP A 25 17.00 6.10 10.49
CA ASP A 25 16.42 7.35 10.01
C ASP A 25 15.03 7.59 10.62
N GLY A 26 14.52 8.82 10.55
CA GLY A 26 13.15 9.10 10.97
C GLY A 26 12.11 8.45 10.05
N ALA A 27 10.90 8.20 10.56
CA ALA A 27 9.79 7.63 9.77
C ALA A 27 9.50 8.43 8.48
N GLU A 28 9.57 9.76 8.55
CA GLU A 28 9.35 10.65 7.39
C GLU A 28 10.29 10.36 6.21
N ALA A 29 11.51 9.88 6.47
CA ALA A 29 12.46 9.53 5.41
C ALA A 29 11.98 8.34 4.55
N HIS A 30 11.07 7.51 5.09
CA HIS A 30 10.56 6.29 4.46
C HIS A 30 9.06 6.36 4.11
N ARG A 31 8.46 7.55 4.21
CA ARG A 31 7.02 7.73 3.96
C ARG A 31 6.66 7.41 2.51
N GLN A 32 7.53 7.76 1.56
CA GLN A 32 7.30 7.52 0.14
C GLN A 32 7.34 6.03 -0.21
N GLU A 33 8.30 5.28 0.34
CA GLU A 33 8.41 3.83 0.19
C GLU A 33 7.17 3.13 0.75
N ALA A 34 6.71 3.56 1.93
CA ALA A 34 5.49 3.03 2.54
C ALA A 34 4.23 3.33 1.70
N LEU A 35 4.15 4.52 1.09
CA LEU A 35 3.04 4.87 0.18
C LEU A 35 3.06 4.05 -1.12
N ILE A 36 4.23 3.79 -1.69
CA ILE A 36 4.39 2.94 -2.88
C ILE A 36 3.94 1.50 -2.55
N GLU A 37 4.32 1.00 -1.38
CA GLU A 37 3.91 -0.32 -0.91
C GLU A 37 2.38 -0.41 -0.76
N ALA A 38 1.76 0.61 -0.15
CA ALA A 38 0.30 0.71 -0.05
C ALA A 38 -0.36 0.75 -1.45
N SER A 39 0.21 1.53 -2.38
CA SER A 39 -0.26 1.63 -3.77
C SER A 39 -0.24 0.29 -4.49
N ASN A 40 0.84 -0.47 -4.33
CA ASN A 40 0.96 -1.79 -4.95
C ASN A 40 -0.04 -2.78 -4.34
N LEU A 41 -0.16 -2.80 -3.01
CA LEU A 41 -1.08 -3.70 -2.31
C LEU A 41 -2.55 -3.40 -2.70
N VAL A 42 -3.01 -2.16 -2.48
CA VAL A 42 -4.41 -1.76 -2.76
C VAL A 42 -4.71 -1.92 -4.25
N GLY A 43 -3.82 -1.46 -5.13
CA GLY A 43 -4.03 -1.59 -6.57
C GLY A 43 -4.11 -3.05 -7.04
N ALA A 44 -3.31 -3.94 -6.43
CA ALA A 44 -3.36 -5.36 -6.75
C ALA A 44 -4.63 -6.04 -6.22
N ILE A 45 -5.15 -5.61 -5.06
CA ILE A 45 -6.41 -6.12 -4.51
C ILE A 45 -7.58 -5.71 -5.41
N ILE A 46 -7.67 -4.43 -5.80
CA ILE A 46 -8.71 -3.94 -6.73
C ILE A 46 -8.68 -4.70 -8.07
N ASP A 47 -7.49 -4.96 -8.61
CA ASP A 47 -7.36 -5.70 -9.89
C ASP A 47 -7.61 -7.22 -9.76
N SER A 48 -7.71 -7.76 -8.54
CA SER A 48 -7.77 -9.20 -8.32
C SER A 48 -9.07 -9.85 -8.83
N ASP A 49 -10.19 -9.13 -8.79
CA ASP A 49 -11.47 -9.61 -9.31
C ASP A 49 -11.79 -9.14 -10.74
N GLY A 50 -10.96 -8.24 -11.29
CA GLY A 50 -11.08 -7.67 -12.63
C GLY A 50 -12.25 -6.70 -12.83
N ARG A 51 -12.95 -6.29 -11.77
CA ARG A 51 -14.09 -5.35 -11.86
C ARG A 51 -13.63 -3.90 -11.86
N GLN A 52 -12.74 -3.54 -10.92
CA GLN A 52 -12.28 -2.18 -10.71
C GLN A 52 -13.47 -1.19 -10.60
N ALA A 53 -14.35 -1.37 -9.61
CA ALA A 53 -15.58 -0.58 -9.45
C ALA A 53 -15.30 0.90 -9.15
N ASP A 54 -16.21 1.81 -9.51
CA ASP A 54 -16.01 3.26 -9.32
C ASP A 54 -15.67 3.62 -7.86
N VAL A 55 -16.33 2.98 -6.89
CA VAL A 55 -16.09 3.21 -5.45
C VAL A 55 -14.67 2.82 -5.01
N GLU A 56 -14.12 1.73 -5.56
CA GLU A 56 -12.76 1.27 -5.25
C GLU A 56 -11.73 2.22 -5.87
N LEU A 57 -11.97 2.64 -7.12
CA LEU A 57 -11.10 3.54 -7.85
C LEU A 57 -11.08 4.95 -7.25
N ASP A 58 -12.24 5.49 -6.90
CA ASP A 58 -12.34 6.76 -6.18
C ASP A 58 -11.64 6.67 -4.82
N GLY A 59 -11.82 5.56 -4.10
CA GLY A 59 -11.11 5.28 -2.86
C GLY A 59 -9.59 5.25 -3.03
N PHE A 60 -9.08 4.61 -4.09
CA PHE A 60 -7.65 4.59 -4.42
C PHE A 60 -7.12 5.99 -4.76
N ILE A 61 -7.86 6.76 -5.56
CA ILE A 61 -7.47 8.13 -5.94
C ILE A 61 -7.40 9.02 -4.70
N ASP A 62 -8.42 8.98 -3.84
CA ASP A 62 -8.49 9.77 -2.61
C ASP A 62 -7.38 9.38 -1.63
N ALA A 63 -7.19 8.08 -1.40
CA ALA A 63 -6.26 7.58 -0.38
C ALA A 63 -4.80 7.64 -0.81
N ILE A 64 -4.50 7.35 -2.07
CA ILE A 64 -3.13 7.18 -2.58
C ILE A 64 -2.82 8.24 -3.63
N GLY A 65 -3.70 8.41 -4.62
CA GLY A 65 -3.47 9.30 -5.77
C GLY A 65 -3.10 10.73 -5.37
N THR A 66 -3.77 11.27 -4.35
CA THR A 66 -3.52 12.62 -3.81
C THR A 66 -2.14 12.78 -3.14
N GLN A 67 -1.55 11.68 -2.66
CA GLN A 67 -0.26 11.68 -1.95
C GLN A 67 0.94 11.39 -2.87
N LEU A 68 0.71 10.97 -4.11
CA LEU A 68 1.77 10.70 -5.09
C LEU A 68 2.49 11.99 -5.53
N GLN A 69 3.71 11.84 -6.04
CA GLN A 69 4.50 12.94 -6.61
C GLN A 69 4.91 12.58 -8.05
N PRO A 70 4.30 13.18 -9.09
CA PRO A 70 3.20 14.16 -9.02
C PRO A 70 1.86 13.53 -8.59
N PRO A 71 0.91 14.33 -8.04
CA PRO A 71 -0.40 13.84 -7.65
C PRO A 71 -1.20 13.31 -8.84
N LEU A 72 -1.89 12.20 -8.64
CA LEU A 72 -2.77 11.60 -9.64
C LEU A 72 -4.16 12.23 -9.55
N ILE A 73 -4.44 13.22 -10.40
CA ILE A 73 -5.72 13.93 -10.45
C ILE A 73 -6.51 13.43 -11.67
N VAL A 74 -7.27 12.35 -11.48
CA VAL A 74 -8.11 11.73 -12.51
C VAL A 74 -9.45 11.30 -11.92
N THR A 75 -10.43 11.00 -12.76
CA THR A 75 -11.67 10.33 -12.33
C THR A 75 -11.51 8.81 -12.37
N ALA A 76 -12.34 8.06 -11.64
CA ALA A 76 -12.40 6.60 -11.72
C ALA A 76 -12.55 6.10 -13.18
N GLU A 77 -13.43 6.74 -13.96
CA GLU A 77 -13.61 6.42 -15.38
C GLU A 77 -12.29 6.55 -16.18
N ARG A 78 -11.53 7.63 -15.95
CA ARG A 78 -10.25 7.86 -16.64
C ARG A 78 -9.16 6.91 -16.17
N LEU A 79 -9.14 6.57 -14.89
CA LEU A 79 -8.21 5.60 -14.32
C LEU A 79 -8.42 4.22 -14.95
N ARG A 80 -9.69 3.79 -15.06
CA ARG A 80 -10.10 2.53 -15.68
C ARG A 80 -9.83 2.52 -17.19
N ALA A 81 -10.24 3.56 -17.91
CA ALA A 81 -10.03 3.66 -19.36
C ALA A 81 -8.55 3.68 -19.75
N GLY A 82 -7.67 4.14 -18.85
CA GLY A 82 -6.23 4.11 -19.01
C GLY A 82 -5.57 2.76 -18.67
N GLY A 83 -6.31 1.81 -18.13
CA GLY A 83 -5.78 0.50 -17.69
C GLY A 83 -4.71 0.61 -16.62
N MET A 84 -4.75 1.64 -15.76
CA MET A 84 -3.64 1.97 -14.86
C MET A 84 -3.43 0.91 -13.76
N LEU A 85 -4.49 0.19 -13.39
CA LEU A 85 -4.42 -0.90 -12.42
C LEU A 85 -4.34 -2.28 -13.07
N ASP A 86 -4.40 -2.37 -14.39
CA ASP A 86 -4.50 -3.64 -15.10
C ASP A 86 -3.24 -4.50 -14.88
N GLY A 87 -3.48 -5.76 -14.48
CA GLY A 87 -2.40 -6.73 -14.25
C GLY A 87 -1.68 -6.55 -12.93
N ARG A 88 -2.03 -5.54 -12.11
CA ARG A 88 -1.44 -5.35 -10.78
C ARG A 88 -1.69 -6.52 -9.84
N ARG A 89 -2.72 -7.34 -10.06
CA ARG A 89 -2.94 -8.58 -9.28
C ARG A 89 -1.71 -9.51 -9.26
N SER A 90 -0.87 -9.46 -10.30
CA SER A 90 0.38 -10.23 -10.37
C SER A 90 1.35 -9.92 -9.22
N TRP A 91 1.29 -8.72 -8.64
CA TRP A 91 2.12 -8.32 -7.51
C TRP A 91 1.86 -9.16 -6.26
N LEU A 92 0.63 -9.66 -6.07
CA LEU A 92 0.28 -10.58 -4.96
C LEU A 92 0.85 -12.00 -5.15
N GLY A 93 1.44 -12.31 -6.32
CA GLY A 93 2.00 -13.62 -6.62
C GLY A 93 3.30 -13.95 -5.88
N ALA A 94 3.94 -12.95 -5.26
CA ALA A 94 5.15 -13.13 -4.47
C ALA A 94 5.20 -12.14 -3.30
N PRO A 95 5.94 -12.46 -2.22
CA PRO A 95 6.24 -11.49 -1.19
C PRO A 95 6.94 -10.25 -1.77
N SER A 96 6.57 -9.07 -1.28
CA SER A 96 7.23 -7.84 -1.68
C SER A 96 8.67 -7.76 -1.14
N VAL A 97 9.50 -6.94 -1.78
CA VAL A 97 10.87 -6.66 -1.32
C VAL A 97 10.88 -6.07 0.09
N LEU A 98 9.93 -5.18 0.39
CA LEU A 98 9.81 -4.57 1.71
C LEU A 98 9.45 -5.63 2.76
N PHE A 99 8.46 -6.49 2.48
CA PHE A 99 8.09 -7.55 3.40
C PHE A 99 9.24 -8.53 3.65
N ASP A 100 9.96 -8.94 2.60
CA ASP A 100 11.15 -9.80 2.73
C ASP A 100 12.25 -9.12 3.57
N LEU A 101 12.46 -7.80 3.41
CA LEU A 101 13.37 -7.04 4.26
C LEU A 101 12.97 -7.12 5.75
N LEU A 102 11.67 -6.95 6.07
CA LEU A 102 11.17 -7.05 7.44
C LEU A 102 11.35 -8.46 8.01
N VAL A 103 11.06 -9.50 7.22
CA VAL A 103 11.26 -10.90 7.61
C VAL A 103 12.74 -11.18 7.92
N ARG A 104 13.66 -10.69 7.07
CA ARG A 104 15.11 -10.83 7.29
C ARG A 104 15.62 -10.03 8.47
N ALA A 105 15.00 -8.89 8.80
CA ALA A 105 15.35 -8.14 9.99
C ALA A 105 14.89 -8.86 11.26
N ASP A 106 13.64 -9.33 11.29
CA ASP A 106 13.08 -10.07 12.41
C ASP A 106 13.81 -11.39 12.68
N SER A 107 14.32 -12.06 11.65
CA SER A 107 15.12 -13.28 11.84
C SER A 107 16.49 -13.03 12.50
N ARG A 108 17.02 -11.79 12.42
CA ARG A 108 18.29 -11.42 13.04
C ARG A 108 18.15 -11.01 14.50
N ASP A 109 17.06 -10.33 14.85
CA ASP A 109 16.89 -9.72 16.19
C ASP A 109 15.66 -10.19 16.97
N GLY A 110 14.87 -11.12 16.42
CA GLY A 110 13.75 -11.77 17.11
C GLY A 110 12.51 -10.88 17.28
N GLN A 111 12.42 -9.75 16.57
CA GLN A 111 11.22 -8.92 16.61
C GLN A 111 10.08 -9.47 15.71
N ARG A 112 9.00 -8.69 15.59
CA ARG A 112 7.76 -9.09 14.89
C ARG A 112 7.23 -8.00 13.96
N ARG A 113 8.12 -7.31 13.25
CA ARG A 113 7.78 -6.25 12.29
C ARG A 113 6.99 -6.81 11.11
N CYS A 114 7.37 -7.98 10.57
CA CYS A 114 6.68 -8.61 9.46
C CYS A 114 5.23 -8.99 9.82
N HIS A 115 4.99 -9.42 11.06
CA HIS A 115 3.63 -9.71 11.53
C HIS A 115 2.77 -8.43 11.59
N ARG A 116 3.35 -7.31 12.06
CA ARG A 116 2.62 -6.02 12.11
C ARG A 116 2.24 -5.59 10.70
N TYR A 117 3.23 -5.54 9.80
CA TYR A 117 3.01 -5.29 8.38
C TYR A 117 1.88 -6.15 7.80
N TYR A 118 1.92 -7.46 8.04
CA TYR A 118 0.94 -8.39 7.48
C TYR A 118 -0.46 -8.16 8.03
N ALA A 119 -0.59 -7.88 9.32
CA ALA A 119 -1.88 -7.57 9.94
C ALA A 119 -2.49 -6.29 9.36
N ASP A 120 -1.67 -5.27 9.10
CA ASP A 120 -2.14 -4.00 8.54
C ASP A 120 -2.47 -4.16 7.03
N ALA A 121 -1.69 -4.95 6.30
CA ALA A 121 -1.99 -5.32 4.91
C ALA A 121 -3.33 -6.07 4.78
N LEU A 122 -3.64 -6.97 5.72
CA LEU A 122 -4.93 -7.66 5.76
C LEU A 122 -6.11 -6.72 6.05
N ARG A 123 -5.90 -5.66 6.84
CA ARG A 123 -6.94 -4.64 7.04
C ARG A 123 -7.25 -3.90 5.75
N LEU A 124 -6.22 -3.50 5.00
CA LEU A 124 -6.39 -2.88 3.69
C LEU A 124 -7.18 -3.80 2.74
N ALA A 125 -6.83 -5.09 2.70
CA ALA A 125 -7.54 -6.08 1.89
C ALA A 125 -9.00 -6.33 2.29
N HIS A 126 -9.38 -6.03 3.53
CA HIS A 126 -10.76 -6.18 3.98
C HIS A 126 -11.66 -5.01 3.57
N LEU A 127 -11.07 -3.82 3.38
CA LEU A 127 -11.79 -2.58 3.07
C LEU A 127 -11.88 -2.25 1.58
N THR A 128 -11.11 -2.97 0.78
CA THR A 128 -11.06 -2.84 -0.68
C THR A 128 -12.04 -3.83 -1.27
#